data_AF-A0AAD9WFM0-F1
#
_entry.id   AF-A0AAD9WFM0-F1
#
_cell.length_a   1.000
_cell.length_b   1.000
_cell.length_c   1.000
_cell.angle_alpha   90.00
_cell.angle_beta   90.00
_cell.angle_gamma   90.00
#
_symmetry.space_group_name_H-M   'P 1'
#
loop_
_entity.id
_entity.type
_entity.pdbx_description
1 polymer ?
#
loop_
_entity_poly.entity_id
_entity_poly.type
_entity_poly.pdbx_seq_one_letter_code
_entity_poly.pdbx_strand_id
1 'polypeptide(L)'
;MKCTIIAAAASLVMLALAMPYSEEDTSLDSLPPDIAQAVQKMLDRIKMDSDHHKLQARGAPDGAYAVFDADNTIWRYDITEASIPYLENKGVITRDKLDPALKLIEFKDTADYTETFYSYYRRLCAIDAMICYPWAAQIFSGLTLRDLKVHVDNIFALTEPIPTTYWDGDVVVPTKINTPQVFGGLLGLAKSLRANGVEIYIVSASNEELVRMVVSDPKYGYHIKPQNVIGVSTLLKNVETGELTTSRKQIAAGHYDMNANLDLQFGSYLWTPATWYAGKWAAIQTYISPWKKPMIAAGDTPGSDTYMLFNVDVERGGMRLWINKTQSELNQLKTLIAEGVRYQEKWGEYVTASEGWYYIGPEEWLE
;
A
#
# COMPACT_ATOMS: atom_id res chain seq x y z
N MET A 1 37.03 61.73 12.41
CA MET A 1 35.89 62.13 11.56
C MET A 1 35.75 61.06 10.48
N LYS A 2 34.58 60.40 10.38
CA LYS A 2 34.19 59.41 9.34
C LYS A 2 35.00 58.09 9.37
N CYS A 3 34.48 56.91 9.05
CA CYS A 3 33.13 56.37 8.89
C CYS A 3 33.32 54.84 8.88
N THR A 4 32.37 54.12 9.46
CA THR A 4 32.24 52.66 9.47
C THR A 4 32.33 52.07 8.06
N ILE A 5 33.11 50.98 7.89
CA ILE A 5 32.94 50.06 6.77
C ILE A 5 32.73 48.66 7.35
N ILE A 6 31.50 48.18 7.17
CA ILE A 6 31.05 46.81 7.41
C ILE A 6 31.49 45.99 6.20
N ALA A 7 32.31 44.96 6.40
CA ALA A 7 32.51 43.90 5.41
C ALA A 7 31.55 42.75 5.76
N ALA A 8 30.45 42.66 5.02
CA ALA A 8 29.53 41.53 5.09
C ALA A 8 30.15 40.33 4.35
N ALA A 9 30.34 39.22 5.06
CA ALA A 9 30.58 37.94 4.42
C ALA A 9 29.28 37.48 3.75
N ALA A 10 29.27 37.45 2.42
CA ALA A 10 28.17 36.91 1.64
C ALA A 10 28.14 35.38 1.80
N SER A 11 27.16 34.87 2.54
CA SER A 11 26.79 33.45 2.50
C SER A 11 26.29 33.12 1.09
N LEU A 12 27.00 32.20 0.44
CA LEU A 12 26.61 31.60 -0.82
C LEU A 12 25.37 30.72 -0.57
N VAL A 13 24.19 31.24 -0.85
CA VAL A 13 22.97 30.42 -0.98
C VAL A 13 23.13 29.64 -2.28
N MET A 14 23.31 28.31 -2.18
CA MET A 14 23.07 27.43 -3.32
C MET A 14 21.58 27.54 -3.68
N LEU A 15 21.29 28.38 -4.66
CA LEU A 15 20.04 28.31 -5.40
C LEU A 15 20.08 26.99 -6.16
N ALA A 16 19.40 25.96 -5.65
CA ALA A 16 19.08 24.79 -6.45
C ALA A 16 18.24 25.30 -7.63
N LEU A 17 18.88 25.47 -8.79
CA LEU A 17 18.21 25.67 -10.05
C LEU A 17 17.31 24.44 -10.22
N ALA A 18 16.00 24.66 -10.10
CA ALA A 18 15.01 23.71 -10.56
C ALA A 18 15.33 23.43 -12.02
N MET A 19 15.96 22.29 -12.29
CA MET A 19 16.03 21.76 -13.65
C MET A 19 14.57 21.63 -14.11
N PRO A 20 14.22 22.12 -15.31
CA PRO A 20 12.90 21.84 -15.86
C PRO A 20 12.79 20.32 -15.92
N TYR A 21 11.86 19.79 -15.14
CA TYR A 21 11.40 18.42 -15.22
C TYR A 21 11.17 18.14 -16.71
N SER A 22 11.99 17.29 -17.33
CA SER A 22 11.82 16.93 -18.74
C SER A 22 10.37 16.53 -18.93
N GLU A 23 9.71 16.95 -20.03
CA GLU A 23 8.39 16.44 -20.38
C GLU A 23 8.43 14.92 -20.29
N GLU A 24 7.85 14.42 -19.20
CA GLU A 24 8.18 13.11 -18.70
C GLU A 24 7.19 12.17 -19.38
N ASP A 25 7.67 11.24 -20.21
CA ASP A 25 6.82 10.36 -21.04
C ASP A 25 5.61 9.78 -20.28
N THR A 26 4.41 10.29 -20.54
CA THR A 26 3.15 9.87 -19.91
C THR A 26 2.43 8.80 -20.72
N SER A 27 3.14 8.19 -21.69
CA SER A 27 2.55 7.17 -22.54
C SER A 27 2.06 5.96 -21.74
N LEU A 28 1.00 5.35 -22.25
CA LEU A 28 0.43 4.11 -21.74
C LEU A 28 0.91 2.89 -22.56
N ASP A 29 1.91 3.06 -23.42
CA ASP A 29 2.39 2.02 -24.35
C ASP A 29 2.95 0.78 -23.65
N SER A 30 3.37 0.91 -22.38
CA SER A 30 3.82 -0.23 -21.57
C SER A 30 2.67 -1.07 -21.01
N LEU A 31 1.42 -0.63 -21.15
CA LEU A 31 0.25 -1.38 -20.68
C LEU A 31 -0.32 -2.26 -21.79
N PRO A 32 -0.98 -3.39 -21.46
CA PRO A 32 -1.77 -4.12 -22.43
C PRO A 32 -2.75 -3.22 -23.18
N PRO A 33 -2.93 -3.39 -24.50
CA PRO A 33 -3.69 -2.44 -25.33
C PRO A 33 -5.13 -2.17 -24.86
N ASP A 34 -5.81 -3.18 -24.32
CA ASP A 34 -7.17 -3.06 -23.80
C ASP A 34 -7.22 -2.24 -22.51
N ILE A 35 -6.25 -2.43 -21.61
CA ILE A 35 -6.08 -1.63 -20.39
C ILE A 35 -5.69 -0.19 -20.75
N ALA A 36 -4.72 0.00 -21.64
CA ALA A 36 -4.30 1.32 -22.12
C ALA A 36 -5.49 2.10 -22.71
N GLN A 37 -6.29 1.46 -23.56
CA GLN A 37 -7.49 2.06 -24.15
C GLN A 37 -8.54 2.41 -23.10
N ALA A 38 -8.75 1.54 -22.10
CA ALA A 38 -9.69 1.79 -21.02
C ALA A 38 -9.28 2.98 -20.16
N VAL A 39 -8.00 3.04 -19.78
CA VAL A 39 -7.42 4.16 -19.02
C VAL A 39 -7.54 5.45 -19.82
N GLN A 40 -7.18 5.46 -21.11
CA GLN A 40 -7.29 6.66 -21.94
C GLN A 40 -8.74 7.17 -22.01
N LYS A 41 -9.71 6.27 -22.23
CA LYS A 41 -11.14 6.61 -22.28
C LYS A 41 -11.63 7.20 -20.95
N MET A 42 -11.17 6.64 -19.82
CA MET A 42 -11.48 7.16 -18.49
C MET A 42 -10.90 8.57 -18.30
N LEU A 43 -9.64 8.79 -18.69
CA LEU A 43 -8.97 10.09 -18.61
C LEU A 43 -9.65 11.15 -19.47
N ASP A 44 -10.04 10.80 -20.70
CA ASP A 44 -10.79 11.70 -21.59
C ASP A 44 -12.11 12.15 -20.94
N ARG A 45 -12.83 11.22 -20.30
CA ARG A 45 -14.07 11.54 -19.58
C ARG A 45 -13.83 12.45 -18.37
N ILE A 46 -12.78 12.19 -17.57
CA ILE A 46 -12.41 13.05 -16.43
C ILE A 46 -12.13 14.48 -16.91
N LYS A 47 -11.43 14.62 -18.04
CA LYS A 47 -11.15 15.93 -18.66
C LYS A 47 -12.44 16.63 -19.10
N MET A 48 -13.34 15.92 -19.78
CA MET A 48 -14.64 16.47 -20.20
C MET A 48 -15.48 16.96 -19.01
N ASP A 49 -15.53 16.19 -17.91
CA ASP A 49 -16.28 16.56 -16.70
C ASP A 49 -15.68 17.80 -16.03
N SER A 50 -14.34 17.88 -15.97
CA SER A 50 -13.61 19.03 -15.44
C SER A 50 -13.91 20.31 -16.24
N ASP A 51 -13.91 20.23 -17.57
CA ASP A 51 -14.20 21.37 -18.44
C ASP A 51 -15.68 21.78 -18.35
N HIS A 52 -16.59 20.82 -18.21
CA HIS A 52 -18.00 21.11 -17.96
C HIS A 52 -18.24 21.85 -16.63
N HIS A 53 -17.57 21.44 -15.54
CA HIS A 53 -17.67 22.13 -14.26
C HIS A 53 -17.14 23.56 -14.30
N LYS A 54 -16.01 23.79 -15.00
CA LYS A 54 -15.48 25.13 -15.24
C LYS A 54 -16.48 26.00 -16.00
N LEU A 55 -17.11 25.46 -17.05
CA LEU A 55 -18.14 26.18 -17.82
C LEU A 55 -19.36 26.54 -16.98
N GLN A 56 -19.73 25.70 -16.00
CA GLN A 56 -20.84 25.96 -15.08
C GLN A 56 -20.47 26.86 -13.88
N ALA A 57 -19.23 27.36 -13.79
CA ALA A 57 -18.70 28.14 -12.66
C ALA A 57 -18.90 27.46 -11.28
N ARG A 58 -19.03 26.13 -11.26
CA ARG A 58 -19.19 25.33 -10.04
C ARG A 58 -17.82 25.00 -9.43
N GLY A 59 -17.10 26.01 -8.96
CA GLY A 59 -15.84 25.84 -8.20
C GLY A 59 -14.75 25.02 -8.90
N ALA A 60 -13.75 24.57 -8.14
CA ALA A 60 -12.72 23.65 -8.64
C ALA A 60 -13.36 22.27 -8.92
N PRO A 61 -12.92 21.53 -9.96
CA PRO A 61 -13.37 20.17 -10.17
C PRO A 61 -13.07 19.34 -8.92
N ASP A 62 -14.03 18.56 -8.41
CA ASP A 62 -13.71 17.52 -7.45
C ASP A 62 -12.69 16.59 -8.10
N GLY A 63 -11.45 16.56 -7.60
CA GLY A 63 -10.34 15.83 -8.20
C GLY A 63 -10.61 14.32 -8.22
N ALA A 64 -10.50 13.68 -9.38
CA ALA A 64 -10.62 12.23 -9.50
C ALA A 64 -9.51 11.54 -8.70
N TYR A 65 -9.75 10.31 -8.24
CA TYR A 65 -8.73 9.55 -7.53
C TYR A 65 -8.76 8.06 -7.87
N ALA A 66 -7.62 7.42 -7.64
CA ALA A 66 -7.40 5.99 -7.81
C ALA A 66 -6.86 5.40 -6.49
N VAL A 67 -7.23 4.15 -6.22
CA VAL A 67 -6.78 3.38 -5.05
C VAL A 67 -6.11 2.10 -5.52
N PHE A 68 -4.99 1.74 -4.89
CA PHE A 68 -4.26 0.52 -5.20
C PHE A 68 -3.95 -0.22 -3.89
N ASP A 69 -4.10 -1.54 -3.88
CA ASP A 69 -3.37 -2.34 -2.90
C ASP A 69 -1.86 -2.24 -3.16
N ALA A 70 -1.04 -2.68 -2.20
CA ALA A 70 0.40 -2.67 -2.32
C ALA A 70 0.95 -4.05 -2.74
N ASP A 71 1.00 -4.98 -1.81
CA ASP A 71 1.59 -6.31 -2.00
C ASP A 71 0.90 -7.11 -3.11
N ASN A 72 1.69 -7.70 -3.99
CA ASN A 72 1.25 -8.34 -5.25
C ASN A 72 0.39 -7.49 -6.21
N THR A 73 0.13 -6.22 -5.89
CA THR A 73 -0.66 -5.32 -6.73
C THR A 73 0.21 -4.25 -7.38
N ILE A 74 0.97 -3.44 -6.63
CA ILE A 74 1.90 -2.43 -7.19
C ILE A 74 3.35 -2.90 -7.27
N TRP A 75 3.67 -4.00 -6.60
CA TRP A 75 4.89 -4.78 -6.77
C TRP A 75 4.52 -6.26 -6.69
N ARG A 76 5.37 -7.13 -7.23
CA ARG A 76 5.26 -8.58 -7.05
C ARG A 76 5.68 -8.97 -5.65
N TYR A 77 5.08 -10.03 -5.12
CA TYR A 77 5.35 -10.58 -3.79
C TYR A 77 4.96 -9.62 -2.66
N ASP A 78 5.31 -9.99 -1.43
CA ASP A 78 4.79 -9.36 -0.21
C ASP A 78 5.93 -8.86 0.68
N ILE A 79 5.87 -7.58 1.03
CA ILE A 79 6.88 -6.92 1.85
C ILE A 79 6.87 -7.42 3.28
N THR A 80 5.70 -7.69 3.85
CA THR A 80 5.55 -8.13 5.25
C THR A 80 6.01 -9.58 5.38
N GLU A 81 5.57 -10.46 4.50
CA GLU A 81 5.99 -11.87 4.49
C GLU A 81 7.48 -12.04 4.20
N ALA A 82 8.09 -11.16 3.39
CA ALA A 82 9.54 -11.13 3.22
C ALA A 82 10.26 -10.55 4.46
N SER A 83 9.69 -9.52 5.09
CA SER A 83 10.31 -8.85 6.24
C SER A 83 10.42 -9.75 7.47
N ILE A 84 9.41 -10.57 7.76
CA ILE A 84 9.40 -11.44 8.94
C ILE A 84 10.65 -12.36 8.99
N PRO A 85 10.89 -13.26 8.02
CA PRO A 85 12.05 -14.13 8.04
C PRO A 85 13.36 -13.35 7.82
N TYR A 86 13.36 -12.24 7.07
CA TYR A 86 14.57 -11.43 6.88
C TYR A 86 15.08 -10.85 8.20
N LEU A 87 14.19 -10.22 8.97
CA LEU A 87 14.52 -9.59 10.25
C LEU A 87 14.85 -10.64 11.30
N GLU A 88 14.16 -11.79 11.29
CA GLU A 88 14.43 -12.92 12.18
C GLU A 88 15.82 -13.51 11.91
N ASN A 89 16.16 -13.78 10.65
CA ASN A 89 17.48 -14.31 10.26
C ASN A 89 18.63 -13.36 10.64
N LYS A 90 18.37 -12.05 10.72
CA LYS A 90 19.35 -11.04 11.18
C LYS A 90 19.35 -10.81 12.70
N GLY A 91 18.47 -11.47 13.46
CA GLY A 91 18.33 -11.27 14.90
C GLY A 91 17.79 -9.88 15.30
N VAL A 92 17.18 -9.16 14.34
CA VAL A 92 16.59 -7.84 14.57
C VAL A 92 15.32 -8.01 15.41
N ILE A 93 14.44 -8.91 14.95
CA ILE A 93 13.31 -9.41 15.74
C ILE A 93 13.67 -10.78 16.33
N THR A 94 13.30 -10.99 17.59
CA THR A 94 13.48 -12.26 18.31
C THR A 94 12.31 -12.48 19.26
N ARG A 95 12.07 -13.72 19.68
CA ARG A 95 10.95 -14.05 20.60
C ARG A 95 11.04 -13.37 21.96
N ASP A 96 12.26 -13.07 22.40
CA ASP A 96 12.51 -12.33 23.63
C ASP A 96 12.11 -10.85 23.51
N LYS A 97 12.26 -10.28 22.31
CA LYS A 97 11.87 -8.91 21.99
C LYS A 97 10.41 -8.79 21.53
N LEU A 98 9.77 -9.89 21.15
CA LEU A 98 8.38 -9.90 20.70
C LEU A 98 7.48 -9.37 21.81
N ASP A 99 6.65 -8.38 21.47
CA ASP A 99 5.64 -7.84 22.38
C ASP A 99 4.79 -8.99 22.97
N PRO A 100 4.64 -9.08 24.30
CA PRO A 100 3.87 -10.15 24.92
C PRO A 100 2.43 -10.27 24.40
N ALA A 101 1.81 -9.17 23.96
CA ALA A 101 0.47 -9.19 23.39
C ALA A 101 0.38 -9.95 22.05
N LEU A 102 1.52 -10.19 21.39
CA LEU A 102 1.61 -10.92 20.13
C LEU A 102 1.90 -12.42 20.32
N LYS A 103 2.04 -12.90 21.56
CA LYS A 103 2.20 -14.33 21.89
C LYS A 103 0.82 -14.99 22.07
N LEU A 104 0.03 -15.00 21.01
CA LEU A 104 -1.39 -15.40 20.99
C LEU A 104 -1.62 -16.90 21.22
N ILE A 105 -0.68 -17.72 20.74
CA ILE A 105 -0.63 -19.18 20.92
C ILE A 105 0.78 -19.59 21.35
N GLU A 106 0.91 -20.79 21.93
CA GLU A 106 2.22 -21.35 22.26
C GLU A 106 3.05 -21.57 20.98
N PHE A 107 4.35 -21.32 21.07
CA PHE A 107 5.29 -21.71 20.02
C PHE A 107 5.40 -23.24 19.98
N LYS A 108 5.34 -23.82 18.78
CA LYS A 108 5.42 -25.27 18.58
C LYS A 108 6.88 -25.69 18.44
N ASP A 109 7.63 -25.56 19.53
CA ASP A 109 9.03 -26.00 19.59
C ASP A 109 9.16 -27.50 19.86
N THR A 110 10.28 -28.08 19.44
CA THR A 110 10.70 -29.45 19.80
C THR A 110 12.16 -29.43 20.26
N ALA A 111 12.70 -30.59 20.67
CA ALA A 111 14.10 -30.70 21.04
C ALA A 111 15.07 -30.28 19.92
N ASP A 112 14.65 -30.48 18.66
CA ASP A 112 15.50 -30.28 17.47
C ASP A 112 15.05 -29.10 16.60
N TYR A 113 14.01 -28.36 17.02
CA TYR A 113 13.45 -27.27 16.22
C TYR A 113 12.90 -26.14 17.08
N THR A 114 13.33 -24.92 16.77
CA THR A 114 12.73 -23.68 17.27
C THR A 114 11.88 -23.09 16.15
N GLU A 115 10.58 -22.95 16.42
CA GLU A 115 9.63 -22.42 15.45
C GLU A 115 9.96 -20.98 14.99
N THR A 116 10.01 -20.74 13.69
CA THR A 116 10.21 -19.40 13.13
C THR A 116 8.98 -18.52 13.30
N PHE A 117 9.15 -17.20 13.30
CA PHE A 117 8.02 -16.27 13.25
C PHE A 117 7.18 -16.44 11.98
N TYR A 118 7.80 -16.83 10.86
CA TYR A 118 7.07 -17.15 9.63
C TYR A 118 6.14 -18.35 9.83
N SER A 119 6.62 -19.42 10.49
CA SER A 119 5.79 -20.57 10.87
C SER A 119 4.65 -20.15 11.80
N TYR A 120 4.97 -19.35 12.82
CA TYR A 120 4.00 -18.87 13.79
C TYR A 120 2.88 -18.06 13.12
N TYR A 121 3.24 -17.11 12.25
CA TYR A 121 2.32 -16.35 11.41
C TYR A 121 1.40 -17.25 10.59
N ARG A 122 1.94 -18.28 9.90
CA ARG A 122 1.12 -19.22 9.12
C ARG A 122 0.12 -19.99 9.99
N ARG A 123 0.51 -20.39 11.20
CA ARG A 123 -0.41 -21.04 12.15
C ARG A 123 -1.50 -20.09 12.62
N LEU A 124 -1.20 -18.80 12.80
CA LEU A 124 -2.23 -17.80 13.09
C LEU A 124 -3.20 -17.65 11.91
N CYS A 125 -2.71 -17.64 10.66
CA CYS A 125 -3.58 -17.54 9.48
C CYS A 125 -4.46 -18.77 9.31
N ALA A 126 -3.99 -19.95 9.73
CA ALA A 126 -4.79 -21.17 9.75
C ALA A 126 -5.93 -21.13 10.78
N ILE A 127 -5.83 -20.27 11.80
CA ILE A 127 -6.96 -20.00 12.72
C ILE A 127 -7.93 -19.04 12.02
N ASP A 128 -7.47 -17.84 11.66
CA ASP A 128 -8.25 -16.87 10.90
C ASP A 128 -7.37 -15.76 10.32
N ALA A 129 -7.71 -15.24 9.13
CA ALA A 129 -7.05 -14.07 8.55
C ALA A 129 -7.18 -12.83 9.47
N MET A 130 -8.29 -12.71 10.21
CA MET A 130 -8.53 -11.61 11.17
C MET A 130 -7.60 -11.66 12.38
N ILE A 131 -6.86 -12.76 12.57
CA ILE A 131 -5.83 -12.89 13.60
C ILE A 131 -4.45 -12.60 13.00
N CYS A 132 -4.12 -13.20 11.85
CA CYS A 132 -2.76 -13.10 11.34
C CYS A 132 -2.45 -11.78 10.61
N TYR A 133 -3.43 -11.14 9.97
CA TYR A 133 -3.25 -9.84 9.32
C TYR A 133 -2.80 -8.74 10.30
N PRO A 134 -3.50 -8.51 11.43
CA PRO A 134 -3.02 -7.56 12.43
C PRO A 134 -1.65 -7.97 12.97
N TRP A 135 -1.47 -9.26 13.28
CA TRP A 135 -0.23 -9.75 13.86
C TRP A 135 0.98 -9.48 12.96
N ALA A 136 0.85 -9.72 11.65
CA ALA A 136 1.91 -9.49 10.68
C ALA A 136 2.29 -8.01 10.58
N ALA A 137 1.33 -7.10 10.71
CA ALA A 137 1.60 -5.66 10.77
C ALA A 137 2.18 -5.20 12.12
N GLN A 138 1.88 -5.90 13.20
CA GLN A 138 2.29 -5.57 14.57
C GLN A 138 3.66 -6.15 14.95
N ILE A 139 4.16 -7.17 14.27
CA ILE A 139 5.41 -7.88 14.62
C ILE A 139 6.64 -6.96 14.69
N PHE A 140 6.59 -5.81 14.02
CA PHE A 140 7.65 -4.79 14.03
C PHE A 140 7.67 -3.92 15.30
N SER A 141 6.76 -4.16 16.25
CA SER A 141 6.69 -3.45 17.53
C SER A 141 8.04 -3.48 18.25
N GLY A 142 8.45 -2.33 18.77
CA GLY A 142 9.76 -2.14 19.39
C GLY A 142 10.85 -1.63 18.46
N LEU A 143 10.66 -1.65 17.14
CA LEU A 143 11.59 -1.06 16.18
C LEU A 143 11.24 0.41 15.91
N THR A 144 12.27 1.22 15.61
CA THR A 144 12.04 2.59 15.10
C THR A 144 11.74 2.57 13.60
N LEU A 145 11.04 3.59 13.09
CA LEU A 145 10.80 3.70 11.65
C LEU A 145 12.13 3.82 10.87
N ARG A 146 13.11 4.53 11.43
CA ARG A 146 14.44 4.71 10.83
C ARG A 146 15.17 3.38 10.65
N ASP A 147 15.20 2.54 11.69
CA ASP A 147 15.85 1.23 11.61
C ASP A 147 15.14 0.34 10.59
N LEU A 148 13.81 0.35 10.59
CA LEU A 148 13.04 -0.48 9.68
C LEU A 148 13.18 -0.06 8.22
N LYS A 149 13.31 1.25 7.93
CA LYS A 149 13.58 1.76 6.57
C LYS A 149 14.84 1.14 5.97
N VAL A 150 15.91 1.03 6.75
CA VAL A 150 17.17 0.41 6.30
C VAL A 150 16.94 -1.05 5.91
N HIS A 151 16.12 -1.79 6.67
CA HIS A 151 15.81 -3.17 6.36
C HIS A 151 14.92 -3.31 5.13
N VAL A 152 13.89 -2.48 4.99
CA VAL A 152 13.04 -2.42 3.79
C VAL A 152 13.88 -2.15 2.53
N ASP A 153 14.80 -1.19 2.60
CA ASP A 153 15.72 -0.90 1.49
C ASP A 153 16.58 -2.10 1.09
N ASN A 154 17.07 -2.83 2.08
CA ASN A 154 17.88 -4.02 1.83
C ASN A 154 17.05 -5.16 1.26
N ILE A 155 15.80 -5.35 1.71
CA ILE A 155 14.90 -6.40 1.21
C ILE A 155 14.62 -6.20 -0.29
N PHE A 156 14.30 -4.98 -0.72
CA PHE A 156 14.10 -4.68 -2.14
C PHE A 156 15.38 -4.78 -2.99
N ALA A 157 16.56 -4.74 -2.36
CA ALA A 157 17.84 -4.90 -3.06
C ALA A 157 18.31 -6.37 -3.16
N LEU A 158 17.65 -7.29 -2.46
CA LEU A 158 17.99 -8.71 -2.51
C LEU A 158 17.53 -9.33 -3.83
N THR A 159 18.45 -10.03 -4.49
CA THR A 159 18.16 -10.85 -5.67
C THR A 159 17.81 -12.30 -5.31
N GLU A 160 18.21 -12.75 -4.12
CA GLU A 160 18.00 -14.12 -3.65
C GLU A 160 16.82 -14.19 -2.67
N PRO A 161 15.98 -15.24 -2.76
CA PRO A 161 14.93 -15.49 -1.79
C PRO A 161 15.44 -15.72 -0.36
N ILE A 162 14.63 -15.33 0.63
CA ILE A 162 14.97 -15.39 2.05
C ILE A 162 14.59 -16.77 2.61
N PRO A 163 15.52 -17.55 3.17
CA PRO A 163 15.22 -18.87 3.72
C PRO A 163 14.46 -18.77 5.04
N THR A 164 13.53 -19.70 5.26
CA THR A 164 12.84 -19.91 6.53
C THR A 164 12.27 -21.33 6.59
N THR A 165 11.53 -21.65 7.63
CA THR A 165 10.85 -22.94 7.82
C THR A 165 9.41 -22.72 8.28
N TYR A 166 8.56 -23.72 8.12
CA TYR A 166 7.22 -23.72 8.71
C TYR A 166 6.74 -25.12 9.06
N TRP A 167 5.75 -25.20 9.96
CA TRP A 167 5.02 -26.44 10.23
C TRP A 167 3.96 -26.74 9.16
N ASP A 168 4.07 -27.90 8.52
CA ASP A 168 2.99 -28.52 7.74
C ASP A 168 2.47 -29.75 8.50
N GLY A 169 1.36 -29.58 9.22
CA GLY A 169 0.95 -30.55 10.24
C GLY A 169 2.04 -30.75 11.29
N ASP A 170 2.68 -31.92 11.26
CA ASP A 170 3.76 -32.33 12.17
C ASP A 170 5.13 -32.44 11.49
N VAL A 171 5.27 -31.91 10.27
CA VAL A 171 6.54 -31.89 9.53
C VAL A 171 7.07 -30.46 9.43
N VAL A 172 8.35 -30.26 9.75
CA VAL A 172 9.04 -28.98 9.49
C VAL A 172 9.47 -28.94 8.03
N VAL A 173 8.95 -27.97 7.29
CA VAL A 173 9.23 -27.77 5.86
C VAL A 173 10.13 -26.55 5.67
N PRO A 174 11.35 -26.72 5.11
CA PRO A 174 12.16 -25.60 4.65
C PRO A 174 11.49 -24.92 3.45
N THR A 175 11.53 -23.59 3.44
CA THR A 175 11.00 -22.79 2.32
C THR A 175 11.85 -21.54 2.08
N LYS A 176 11.53 -20.83 1.00
CA LYS A 176 12.16 -19.58 0.62
C LYS A 176 11.10 -18.55 0.22
N ILE A 177 11.22 -17.34 0.74
CA ILE A 177 10.30 -16.25 0.48
C ILE A 177 10.94 -15.28 -0.51
N ASN A 178 10.24 -15.02 -1.62
CA ASN A 178 10.72 -14.08 -2.63
C ASN A 178 10.63 -12.64 -2.10
N THR A 179 11.56 -11.80 -2.55
CA THR A 179 11.58 -10.38 -2.19
C THR A 179 10.72 -9.56 -3.15
N PRO A 180 10.14 -8.44 -2.69
CA PRO A 180 9.30 -7.59 -3.51
C PRO A 180 10.00 -7.09 -4.79
N GLN A 181 9.27 -7.08 -5.91
CA GLN A 181 9.77 -6.60 -7.20
C GLN A 181 8.83 -5.56 -7.78
N VAL A 182 9.32 -4.35 -8.00
CA VAL A 182 8.51 -3.23 -8.52
C VAL A 182 7.97 -3.57 -9.90
N PHE A 183 6.68 -3.28 -10.12
CA PHE A 183 6.04 -3.39 -11.43
C PHE A 183 6.28 -2.12 -12.26
N GLY A 184 7.12 -2.23 -13.30
CA GLY A 184 7.48 -1.13 -14.20
C GLY A 184 6.26 -0.48 -14.87
N GLY A 185 5.40 -1.28 -15.48
CA GLY A 185 4.16 -0.80 -16.09
C GLY A 185 3.25 -0.01 -15.14
N LEU A 186 3.23 -0.33 -13.83
CA LEU A 186 2.43 0.45 -12.87
C LEU A 186 3.03 1.80 -12.53
N LEU A 187 4.35 1.97 -12.63
CA LEU A 187 4.98 3.29 -12.54
C LEU A 187 4.52 4.18 -13.70
N GLY A 188 4.45 3.63 -14.92
CA GLY A 188 3.92 4.30 -16.11
C GLY A 188 2.46 4.72 -15.93
N LEU A 189 1.60 3.81 -15.45
CA LEU A 189 0.20 4.12 -15.13
C LEU A 189 0.11 5.22 -14.07
N ALA A 190 0.82 5.09 -12.94
CA ALA A 190 0.78 6.07 -11.86
C ALA A 190 1.21 7.46 -12.34
N LYS A 191 2.24 7.53 -13.18
CA LYS A 191 2.70 8.76 -13.82
C LYS A 191 1.63 9.39 -14.69
N SER A 192 1.00 8.61 -15.59
CA SER A 192 -0.05 9.10 -16.49
C SER A 192 -1.28 9.60 -15.73
N LEU A 193 -1.71 8.87 -14.69
CA LEU A 193 -2.81 9.27 -13.81
C LEU A 193 -2.54 10.62 -13.13
N ARG A 194 -1.35 10.79 -12.52
CA ARG A 194 -0.97 12.06 -11.89
C ARG A 194 -0.93 13.22 -12.88
N ALA A 195 -0.35 13.01 -14.06
CA ALA A 195 -0.25 14.04 -15.10
C ALA A 195 -1.64 14.54 -15.56
N ASN A 196 -2.67 13.69 -15.43
CA ASN A 196 -4.06 14.01 -15.74
C ASN A 196 -4.88 14.43 -14.52
N GLY A 197 -4.25 14.75 -13.39
CA GLY A 197 -4.92 15.25 -12.19
C GLY A 197 -5.72 14.19 -11.43
N VAL A 198 -5.41 12.90 -11.60
CA VAL A 198 -5.95 11.81 -10.79
C VAL A 198 -5.04 11.62 -9.57
N GLU A 199 -5.57 11.86 -8.39
CA GLU A 199 -4.84 11.65 -7.13
C GLU A 199 -4.73 10.15 -6.83
N ILE A 200 -3.55 9.68 -6.43
CA ILE A 200 -3.32 8.25 -6.19
C ILE A 200 -3.16 7.99 -4.70
N TYR A 201 -3.88 6.99 -4.22
CA TYR A 201 -3.80 6.49 -2.86
C TYR A 201 -3.42 5.01 -2.84
N ILE A 202 -2.68 4.62 -1.82
CA ILE A 202 -2.42 3.21 -1.51
C ILE A 202 -3.30 2.83 -0.33
N VAL A 203 -3.99 1.68 -0.42
CA VAL A 203 -4.85 1.11 0.62
C VAL A 203 -4.45 -0.34 0.84
N SER A 204 -3.50 -0.55 1.75
CA SER A 204 -2.82 -1.84 1.92
C SER A 204 -3.19 -2.56 3.21
N ALA A 205 -3.20 -3.89 3.18
CA ALA A 205 -3.30 -4.73 4.37
C ALA A 205 -1.95 -4.89 5.11
N SER A 206 -0.85 -4.41 4.54
CA SER A 206 0.44 -4.30 5.22
C SER A 206 0.52 -3.07 6.11
N ASN A 207 1.53 -3.02 6.98
CA ASN A 207 1.73 -1.91 7.88
C ASN A 207 1.96 -0.59 7.10
N GLU A 208 1.22 0.46 7.48
CA GLU A 208 1.15 1.74 6.77
C GLU A 208 2.53 2.37 6.55
N GLU A 209 3.39 2.33 7.56
CA GLU A 209 4.71 2.95 7.48
C GLU A 209 5.66 2.13 6.59
N LEU A 210 5.57 0.79 6.59
CA LEU A 210 6.41 -0.05 5.70
C LEU A 210 6.09 0.22 4.24
N VAL A 211 4.80 0.28 3.91
CA VAL A 211 4.35 0.63 2.56
C VAL A 211 4.82 2.03 2.20
N ARG A 212 4.71 2.99 3.14
CA ARG A 212 5.13 4.39 2.93
C ARG A 212 6.62 4.51 2.65
N MET A 213 7.45 3.74 3.36
CA MET A 213 8.91 3.67 3.16
C MET A 213 9.30 3.30 1.72
N VAL A 214 8.39 2.68 0.96
CA VAL A 214 8.59 2.32 -0.44
C VAL A 214 7.94 3.36 -1.35
N VAL A 215 6.62 3.50 -1.30
CA VAL A 215 5.88 4.24 -2.35
C VAL A 215 6.06 5.76 -2.28
N SER A 216 6.50 6.27 -1.13
CA SER A 216 6.80 7.70 -0.94
C SER A 216 8.29 8.04 -1.06
N ASP A 217 9.15 7.02 -1.20
CA ASP A 217 10.57 7.22 -1.43
C ASP A 217 10.82 7.32 -2.96
N PRO A 218 11.39 8.45 -3.44
CA PRO A 218 11.72 8.63 -4.86
C PRO A 218 12.58 7.51 -5.45
N LYS A 219 13.35 6.79 -4.63
CA LYS A 219 14.17 5.64 -5.06
C LYS A 219 13.37 4.59 -5.83
N TYR A 220 12.08 4.40 -5.50
CA TYR A 220 11.25 3.36 -6.10
C TYR A 220 10.36 3.88 -7.24
N GLY A 221 10.44 5.17 -7.59
CA GLY A 221 9.73 5.75 -8.74
C GLY A 221 8.22 5.93 -8.60
N TYR A 222 7.61 5.45 -7.50
CA TYR A 222 6.17 5.57 -7.31
C TYR A 222 5.70 6.99 -7.08
N HIS A 223 6.50 7.88 -6.46
CA HIS A 223 6.17 9.28 -6.16
C HIS A 223 4.76 9.50 -5.58
N ILE A 224 4.32 8.62 -4.68
CA ILE A 224 3.05 8.80 -3.94
C ILE A 224 3.28 9.77 -2.79
N LYS A 225 2.36 10.69 -2.58
CA LYS A 225 2.43 11.60 -1.43
C LYS A 225 2.37 10.78 -0.13
N PRO A 226 3.27 11.00 0.85
CA PRO A 226 3.25 10.29 2.13
C PRO A 226 1.88 10.18 2.82
N GLN A 227 1.09 11.26 2.76
CA GLN A 227 -0.25 11.31 3.35
C GLN A 227 -1.29 10.40 2.65
N ASN A 228 -1.06 10.03 1.39
CA ASN A 228 -1.95 9.18 0.61
C ASN A 228 -1.66 7.69 0.77
N VAL A 229 -0.66 7.33 1.57
CA VAL A 229 -0.38 5.94 1.92
C VAL A 229 -1.19 5.57 3.14
N ILE A 230 -2.16 4.69 2.94
CA ILE A 230 -3.08 4.21 3.96
C ILE A 230 -2.83 2.71 4.13
N GLY A 231 -2.54 2.29 5.34
CA GLY A 231 -2.32 0.88 5.65
C GLY A 231 -2.67 0.56 7.09
N VAL A 232 -2.25 -0.60 7.54
CA VAL A 232 -2.47 -1.02 8.92
C VAL A 232 -1.62 -0.13 9.82
N SER A 233 -2.30 0.74 10.55
CA SER A 233 -1.66 1.68 11.45
C SER A 233 -1.59 1.09 12.86
N THR A 234 -0.45 1.26 13.52
CA THR A 234 -0.34 1.05 14.97
C THR A 234 0.09 2.35 15.64
N LEU A 235 -0.12 2.45 16.96
CA LEU A 235 0.40 3.61 17.70
C LEU A 235 1.92 3.66 17.58
N LEU A 236 2.42 4.82 17.19
CA LEU A 236 3.82 5.19 17.27
C LEU A 236 4.08 5.86 18.62
N LYS A 237 5.21 5.54 19.23
CA LYS A 237 5.60 6.06 20.53
C LYS A 237 6.91 6.82 20.44
N ASN A 238 6.92 8.04 20.99
CA ASN A 238 8.18 8.70 21.34
C ASN A 238 8.70 8.07 22.64
N VAL A 239 9.87 7.43 22.59
CA VAL A 239 10.42 6.71 23.74
C VAL A 239 10.94 7.63 24.85
N GLU A 240 11.31 8.87 24.52
CA GLU A 240 11.81 9.86 25.48
C GLU A 240 10.66 10.52 26.25
N THR A 241 9.60 10.90 25.55
CA THR A 241 8.47 11.65 26.14
C THR A 241 7.30 10.77 26.56
N GLY A 242 7.20 9.55 26.00
CA GLY A 242 6.05 8.66 26.15
C GLY A 242 4.83 9.05 25.31
N GLU A 243 4.93 10.10 24.49
CA GLU A 243 3.82 10.54 23.63
C GLU A 243 3.43 9.46 22.60
N LEU A 244 2.13 9.34 22.37
CA LEU A 244 1.54 8.42 21.40
C LEU A 244 0.89 9.18 20.24
N THR A 245 1.18 8.72 19.03
CA THR A 245 0.66 9.31 17.78
C THR A 245 0.47 8.24 16.70
N THR A 246 -0.05 8.66 15.55
CA THR A 246 -0.01 7.91 14.29
C THR A 246 0.17 8.92 13.15
N SER A 247 0.66 8.47 12.00
CA SER A 247 0.66 9.32 10.80
C SER A 247 -0.77 9.76 10.44
N ARG A 248 -1.77 8.87 10.53
CA ARG A 248 -3.19 9.21 10.32
C ARG A 248 -3.67 10.36 11.22
N LYS A 249 -3.35 10.35 12.51
CA LYS A 249 -3.69 11.41 13.47
C LYS A 249 -3.04 12.74 13.08
N GLN A 250 -1.76 12.74 12.74
CA GLN A 250 -1.03 13.96 12.35
C GLN A 250 -1.51 14.54 11.02
N ILE A 251 -1.88 13.68 10.05
CA ILE A 251 -2.43 14.09 8.76
C ILE A 251 -3.79 14.75 8.95
N ALA A 252 -4.68 14.14 9.74
CA ALA A 252 -5.97 14.73 10.08
C ALA A 252 -5.84 16.09 10.78
N ALA A 253 -4.79 16.27 11.58
CA ALA A 253 -4.49 17.52 12.26
C ALA A 253 -3.72 18.55 11.40
N GLY A 254 -3.36 18.21 10.15
CA GLY A 254 -2.73 19.14 9.21
C GLY A 254 -1.27 19.48 9.49
N HIS A 255 -0.58 18.68 10.31
CA HIS A 255 0.82 18.94 10.70
C HIS A 255 1.74 17.71 10.54
N TYR A 256 1.38 16.82 9.62
CA TYR A 256 2.16 15.62 9.33
C TYR A 256 3.51 15.94 8.70
N ASP A 257 4.57 15.38 9.30
CA ASP A 257 5.92 15.35 8.75
C ASP A 257 6.47 13.93 8.90
N MET A 258 6.68 13.25 7.77
CA MET A 258 7.22 11.89 7.74
C MET A 258 8.61 11.81 8.36
N ASN A 259 9.45 12.85 8.23
CA ASN A 259 10.81 12.84 8.76
C ASN A 259 10.83 12.96 10.29
N ALA A 260 9.89 13.72 10.86
CA ALA A 260 9.73 13.85 12.31
C ALA A 260 9.35 12.53 12.98
N ASN A 261 8.75 11.60 12.24
CA ASN A 261 8.35 10.29 12.76
C ASN A 261 9.48 9.24 12.73
N LEU A 262 10.61 9.51 12.07
CA LEU A 262 11.64 8.49 11.82
C LEU A 262 12.17 7.82 13.11
N ASP A 263 12.27 8.59 14.20
CA ASP A 263 12.78 8.09 15.49
C ASP A 263 11.67 7.61 16.44
N LEU A 264 10.41 7.58 15.98
CA LEU A 264 9.32 6.99 16.74
C LEU A 264 9.37 5.46 16.63
N GLN A 265 9.02 4.81 17.74
CA GLN A 265 8.98 3.36 17.86
C GLN A 265 7.58 2.84 17.52
N PHE A 266 7.51 1.75 16.76
CA PHE A 266 6.26 1.00 16.58
C PHE A 266 5.75 0.44 17.91
N GLY A 267 4.48 0.65 18.19
CA GLY A 267 3.73 -0.11 19.18
C GLY A 267 2.90 -1.23 18.55
N SER A 268 2.37 -2.10 19.40
CA SER A 268 1.49 -3.21 19.03
C SER A 268 0.01 -2.82 19.06
N TYR A 269 -0.35 -1.64 19.55
CA TYR A 269 -1.76 -1.22 19.63
C TYR A 269 -2.27 -0.78 18.25
N LEU A 270 -3.31 -1.46 17.74
CA LEU A 270 -3.90 -1.17 16.43
C LEU A 270 -4.67 0.16 16.43
N TRP A 271 -4.53 0.90 15.33
CA TRP A 271 -5.37 2.02 14.95
C TRP A 271 -6.41 1.56 13.93
N THR A 272 -7.53 2.27 13.83
CA THR A 272 -8.64 1.91 12.94
C THR A 272 -9.02 3.06 11.98
N PRO A 273 -9.62 2.78 10.82
CA PRO A 273 -10.01 1.45 10.30
C PRO A 273 -8.81 0.53 9.98
N ALA A 274 -8.97 -0.77 10.21
CA ALA A 274 -7.97 -1.77 9.80
C ALA A 274 -8.13 -2.06 8.31
N THR A 275 -7.09 -1.88 7.51
CA THR A 275 -7.19 -1.73 6.04
C THR A 275 -7.11 -3.04 5.27
N TRP A 276 -7.96 -3.98 5.65
CA TRP A 276 -8.18 -5.25 4.94
C TRP A 276 -9.69 -5.53 4.83
N TYR A 277 -10.10 -6.31 3.84
CA TYR A 277 -11.51 -6.62 3.58
C TYR A 277 -12.37 -5.33 3.56
N ALA A 278 -13.52 -5.33 4.25
CA ALA A 278 -14.41 -4.17 4.36
C ALA A 278 -13.71 -2.93 4.92
N GLY A 279 -12.65 -3.11 5.70
CA GLY A 279 -11.87 -2.02 6.26
C GLY A 279 -11.07 -1.24 5.24
N LYS A 280 -10.74 -1.80 4.06
CA LYS A 280 -10.22 -1.02 2.91
C LYS A 280 -11.24 0.02 2.45
N TRP A 281 -12.51 -0.38 2.32
CA TRP A 281 -13.57 0.56 1.96
C TRP A 281 -13.83 1.58 3.08
N ALA A 282 -13.85 1.14 4.34
CA ALA A 282 -13.98 2.06 5.48
C ALA A 282 -12.85 3.10 5.52
N ALA A 283 -11.61 2.70 5.20
CA ALA A 283 -10.47 3.60 5.09
C ALA A 283 -10.64 4.62 3.95
N ILE A 284 -11.14 4.21 2.78
CA ILE A 284 -11.45 5.13 1.67
C ILE A 284 -12.50 6.17 2.13
N GLN A 285 -13.57 5.72 2.78
CA GLN A 285 -14.62 6.61 3.29
C GLN A 285 -14.12 7.57 4.37
N THR A 286 -13.19 7.12 5.21
CA THR A 286 -12.65 7.90 6.34
C THR A 286 -11.59 8.90 5.91
N TYR A 287 -10.66 8.49 5.05
CA TYR A 287 -9.43 9.23 4.78
C TYR A 287 -9.36 9.87 3.39
N ILE A 288 -10.24 9.49 2.46
CA ILE A 288 -10.23 10.03 1.08
C ILE A 288 -11.53 10.76 0.78
N SER A 289 -12.65 10.04 0.76
CA SER A 289 -13.96 10.64 0.51
C SER A 289 -15.09 9.74 1.00
N PRO A 290 -16.05 10.28 1.77
CA PRO A 290 -17.21 9.50 2.22
C PRO A 290 -18.21 9.20 1.10
N TRP A 291 -18.16 9.94 -0.01
CA TRP A 291 -19.19 9.91 -1.06
C TRP A 291 -18.64 9.62 -2.45
N LYS A 292 -17.47 10.18 -2.76
CA LYS A 292 -16.86 9.99 -4.07
C LYS A 292 -16.32 8.57 -4.14
N LYS A 293 -16.53 7.92 -5.29
CA LYS A 293 -15.98 6.61 -5.61
C LYS A 293 -14.65 6.76 -6.36
N PRO A 294 -13.71 5.81 -6.22
CA PRO A 294 -12.49 5.80 -7.01
C PRO A 294 -12.81 5.55 -8.49
N MET A 295 -12.04 6.20 -9.37
CA MET A 295 -12.06 5.91 -10.81
C MET A 295 -11.28 4.65 -11.14
N ILE A 296 -10.28 4.30 -10.34
CA ILE A 296 -9.57 3.01 -10.44
C ILE A 296 -9.47 2.42 -9.05
N ALA A 297 -9.80 1.15 -8.90
CA ALA A 297 -9.32 0.34 -7.79
C ALA A 297 -8.51 -0.84 -8.34
N ALA A 298 -7.36 -1.12 -7.75
CA ALA A 298 -6.51 -2.26 -8.10
C ALA A 298 -6.26 -3.17 -6.90
N GLY A 299 -6.30 -4.48 -7.11
CA GLY A 299 -6.04 -5.49 -6.07
C GLY A 299 -5.79 -6.89 -6.65
N ASP A 300 -5.44 -7.84 -5.79
CA ASP A 300 -5.06 -9.20 -6.17
C ASP A 300 -5.63 -10.30 -5.25
N THR A 301 -6.20 -9.92 -4.09
CA THR A 301 -6.64 -10.85 -3.06
C THR A 301 -8.17 -10.85 -2.90
N PRO A 302 -8.86 -11.96 -3.24
CA PRO A 302 -10.32 -12.04 -3.15
C PRO A 302 -10.77 -11.86 -1.70
N GLY A 303 -11.88 -11.16 -1.49
CA GLY A 303 -12.36 -10.82 -0.16
C GLY A 303 -11.65 -9.61 0.44
N SER A 304 -10.32 -9.56 0.47
CA SER A 304 -9.58 -8.42 1.04
C SER A 304 -9.75 -7.15 0.19
N ASP A 305 -9.52 -7.25 -1.12
CA ASP A 305 -9.58 -6.10 -2.04
C ASP A 305 -10.96 -5.86 -2.62
N THR A 306 -11.82 -6.89 -2.61
CA THR A 306 -13.07 -6.84 -3.35
C THR A 306 -14.02 -5.75 -2.84
N TYR A 307 -13.92 -5.37 -1.56
CA TYR A 307 -14.71 -4.26 -1.02
C TYR A 307 -14.35 -2.91 -1.66
N MET A 308 -13.07 -2.62 -1.91
CA MET A 308 -12.72 -1.40 -2.63
C MET A 308 -12.97 -1.53 -4.14
N LEU A 309 -12.75 -2.72 -4.73
CA LEU A 309 -12.98 -2.97 -6.16
C LEU A 309 -14.47 -2.82 -6.53
N PHE A 310 -15.39 -3.40 -5.77
CA PHE A 310 -16.82 -3.27 -6.06
C PHE A 310 -17.35 -1.84 -5.95
N ASN A 311 -16.65 -0.95 -5.24
CA ASN A 311 -17.03 0.45 -5.05
C ASN A 311 -16.43 1.44 -6.08
N VAL A 312 -15.83 0.95 -7.17
CA VAL A 312 -15.39 1.80 -8.30
C VAL A 312 -16.57 2.46 -9.02
N ASP A 313 -16.37 3.69 -9.51
CA ASP A 313 -17.32 4.46 -10.31
C ASP A 313 -17.40 3.98 -11.77
N VAL A 314 -17.84 2.73 -11.97
CA VAL A 314 -17.90 2.10 -13.31
C VAL A 314 -18.86 2.81 -14.28
N GLU A 315 -19.91 3.44 -13.76
CA GLU A 315 -20.88 4.22 -14.57
C GLU A 315 -20.22 5.44 -15.21
N ARG A 316 -19.21 6.02 -14.53
CA ARG A 316 -18.36 7.09 -15.07
C ARG A 316 -17.14 6.56 -15.82
N GLY A 317 -17.10 5.27 -16.16
CA GLY A 317 -16.00 4.65 -16.89
C GLY A 317 -14.83 4.26 -16.00
N GLY A 318 -15.05 4.10 -14.69
CA GLY A 318 -14.05 3.60 -13.78
C GLY A 318 -13.65 2.14 -14.03
N MET A 319 -12.45 1.79 -13.59
CA MET A 319 -11.79 0.51 -13.84
C MET A 319 -11.53 -0.26 -12.54
N ARG A 320 -11.83 -1.55 -12.56
CA ARG A 320 -11.44 -2.55 -11.56
C ARG A 320 -10.29 -3.36 -12.13
N LEU A 321 -9.09 -3.07 -11.68
CA LEU A 321 -7.87 -3.70 -12.15
C LEU A 321 -7.52 -4.89 -11.25
N TRP A 322 -7.48 -6.08 -11.81
CA TRP A 322 -7.19 -7.30 -11.07
C TRP A 322 -5.85 -7.90 -11.48
N ILE A 323 -4.96 -8.08 -10.50
CA ILE A 323 -3.66 -8.71 -10.75
C ILE A 323 -3.83 -10.22 -10.54
N ASN A 324 -3.82 -10.95 -11.66
CA ASN A 324 -4.15 -12.36 -11.71
C ASN A 324 -2.95 -13.24 -11.35
N LYS A 325 -2.72 -13.44 -10.06
CA LYS A 325 -1.62 -14.28 -9.54
C LYS A 325 -1.85 -15.77 -9.76
N THR A 326 -3.07 -16.26 -9.49
CA THR A 326 -3.39 -17.69 -9.56
C THR A 326 -4.80 -17.95 -10.09
N GLN A 327 -4.98 -19.10 -10.76
CA GLN A 327 -6.30 -19.51 -11.24
C GLN A 327 -7.31 -19.75 -10.11
N SER A 328 -6.85 -20.18 -8.94
CA SER A 328 -7.70 -20.40 -7.77
C SER A 328 -8.32 -19.10 -7.26
N GLU A 329 -7.49 -18.06 -7.08
CA GLU A 329 -7.96 -16.73 -6.65
C GLU A 329 -8.87 -16.09 -7.70
N LEU A 330 -8.55 -16.24 -9.00
CA LEU A 330 -9.43 -15.77 -10.07
C LEU A 330 -10.81 -16.46 -10.03
N ASN A 331 -10.85 -17.76 -9.72
CA ASN A 331 -12.12 -18.47 -9.58
C ASN A 331 -12.91 -17.95 -8.36
N GLN A 332 -12.25 -17.71 -7.23
CA GLN A 332 -12.89 -17.11 -6.05
C GLN A 332 -13.43 -15.71 -6.34
N LEU A 333 -12.66 -14.88 -7.04
CA LEU A 333 -13.11 -13.57 -7.49
C LEU A 333 -14.37 -13.68 -8.36
N LYS A 334 -14.37 -14.58 -9.35
CA LYS A 334 -15.53 -14.79 -10.23
C LYS A 334 -16.76 -15.22 -9.43
N THR A 335 -16.60 -16.02 -8.39
CA THR A 335 -17.68 -16.35 -7.45
C THR A 335 -18.21 -15.10 -6.75
N LEU A 336 -17.33 -14.25 -6.21
CA LEU A 336 -17.72 -13.00 -5.55
C LEU A 336 -18.42 -12.02 -6.52
N ILE A 337 -17.98 -11.95 -7.77
CA ILE A 337 -18.63 -11.14 -8.81
C ILE A 337 -20.06 -11.65 -9.07
N ALA A 338 -20.22 -12.96 -9.26
CA ALA A 338 -21.52 -13.57 -9.50
C ALA A 338 -22.47 -13.39 -8.29
N GLU A 339 -21.95 -13.49 -7.07
CA GLU A 339 -22.70 -13.19 -5.87
C GLU A 339 -23.12 -11.71 -5.80
N GLY A 340 -22.19 -10.80 -6.12
CA GLY A 340 -22.45 -9.36 -6.19
C GLY A 340 -23.58 -9.01 -7.16
N VAL A 341 -23.56 -9.58 -8.37
CA VAL A 341 -24.64 -9.45 -9.36
C VAL A 341 -25.97 -9.92 -8.77
N ARG A 342 -26.01 -11.14 -8.24
CA ARG A 342 -27.22 -11.71 -7.65
C ARG A 342 -27.77 -10.86 -6.50
N TYR A 343 -26.91 -10.31 -5.66
CA TYR A 343 -27.34 -9.46 -4.55
C TYR A 343 -27.86 -8.10 -5.03
N GLN A 344 -27.21 -7.47 -6.01
CA GLN A 344 -27.70 -6.22 -6.60
C GLN A 344 -29.07 -6.42 -7.25
N GLU A 345 -29.24 -7.47 -8.05
CA GLU A 345 -30.54 -7.83 -8.66
C GLU A 345 -31.62 -8.08 -7.60
N LYS A 346 -31.30 -8.86 -6.56
CA LYS A 346 -32.24 -9.20 -5.49
C LYS A 346 -32.77 -7.97 -4.76
N TRP A 347 -31.95 -6.93 -4.59
CA TRP A 347 -32.30 -5.72 -3.86
C TRP A 347 -32.73 -4.56 -4.75
N GLY A 348 -32.82 -4.76 -6.07
CA GLY A 348 -33.21 -3.70 -7.02
C GLY A 348 -32.16 -2.60 -7.18
N GLU A 349 -30.90 -2.90 -6.86
CA GLU A 349 -29.76 -2.01 -7.09
C GLU A 349 -29.33 -2.05 -8.56
N TYR A 350 -28.65 -0.99 -9.01
CA TYR A 350 -27.99 -1.02 -10.32
C TYR A 350 -26.90 -2.10 -10.34
N VAL A 351 -27.04 -3.05 -11.27
CA VAL A 351 -26.12 -4.18 -11.40
C VAL A 351 -24.82 -3.71 -12.05
N THR A 352 -23.82 -3.49 -11.21
CA THR A 352 -22.49 -3.01 -11.61
C THR A 352 -21.39 -3.98 -11.22
N ALA A 353 -21.68 -5.02 -10.43
CA ALA A 353 -20.68 -5.94 -9.89
C ALA A 353 -19.87 -6.70 -10.97
N SER A 354 -20.45 -6.93 -12.15
CA SER A 354 -19.79 -7.58 -13.30
C SER A 354 -19.09 -6.62 -14.25
N GLU A 355 -19.17 -5.31 -14.03
CA GLU A 355 -18.68 -4.30 -14.97
C GLU A 355 -17.26 -3.81 -14.64
N GLY A 356 -16.59 -3.25 -15.64
CA GLY A 356 -15.32 -2.54 -15.47
C GLY A 356 -14.12 -3.41 -15.06
N TRP A 357 -14.18 -4.73 -15.20
CA TRP A 357 -13.08 -5.63 -14.83
C TRP A 357 -12.03 -5.78 -15.92
N TYR A 358 -10.78 -5.60 -15.55
CA TYR A 358 -9.60 -5.83 -16.38
C TYR A 358 -8.62 -6.71 -15.61
N TYR A 359 -8.06 -7.72 -16.28
CA TYR A 359 -7.23 -8.75 -15.67
C TYR A 359 -5.87 -8.74 -16.31
N ILE A 360 -4.82 -8.83 -15.50
CA ILE A 360 -3.44 -8.78 -15.97
C ILE A 360 -2.56 -9.65 -15.09
N GLY A 361 -1.69 -10.45 -15.69
CA GLY A 361 -0.74 -11.29 -14.98
C GLY A 361 0.44 -10.49 -14.39
N PRO A 362 1.07 -10.96 -13.30
CA PRO A 362 2.24 -10.30 -12.72
C PRO A 362 3.41 -10.12 -13.69
N GLU A 363 3.62 -11.07 -14.62
CA GLU A 363 4.72 -10.99 -15.59
C GLU A 363 4.53 -9.84 -16.59
N GLU A 364 3.27 -9.53 -16.94
CA GLU A 364 2.92 -8.46 -17.87
C GLU A 364 3.15 -7.06 -17.26
N TRP A 365 3.42 -6.97 -15.95
CA TRP A 365 3.69 -5.74 -15.22
C TRP A 365 5.17 -5.49 -14.92
N LEU A 366 6.03 -6.50 -15.08
CA LEU A 366 7.45 -6.40 -14.70
C LEU A 366 8.29 -5.63 -15.71
N GLU A 367 7.85 -5.59 -16.97
CA GLU A 367 8.37 -4.69 -18.01
C GLU A 367 7.77 -3.28 -17.87
#